data_AF-A0A956MLM1-F1
#
_entry.id   AF-A0A956MLM1-F1
#
_cell.length_a   1.000
_cell.length_b   1.000
_cell.length_c   1.000
_cell.angle_alpha   90.00
_cell.angle_beta   90.00
_cell.angle_gamma   90.00
#
_symmetry.space_group_name_H-M   'P 1'
#
loop_
_entity.id
_entity.type
_entity.pdbx_description
1 polymer ?
#
loop_
_entity_poly.entity_id
_entity_poly.type
_entity_poly.pdbx_seq_one_letter_code
_entity_poly.pdbx_strand_id
1 'polypeptide(L)'
;MGCQEFLAGFSDFHDGVLGPDERASFARHRASCCRCDRYARVVERSGRVVRDLPHLEATPEFRARLHARLSEERALNRLARSSQGSVATTGALAGVAVVLVILAWLPTLQPVVVDVTLPAIAAVPPTRPQPRLRLGSTPFPGGAGLPGVLADDFWGDANALLHEYSSVAGYRTTTALAVRAASFQ
;
A
#
# COMPACT_ATOMS: atom_id res chain seq x y z
N MET A 1 -11.85 6.13 -23.40
CA MET A 1 -12.34 6.21 -22.02
C MET A 1 -13.76 6.71 -21.98
N GLY A 2 -14.51 6.23 -20.99
CA GLY A 2 -15.85 6.74 -20.67
C GLY A 2 -15.81 7.94 -19.72
N CYS A 3 -16.94 8.62 -19.53
CA CYS A 3 -17.02 9.78 -18.63
C CYS A 3 -16.73 9.42 -17.16
N GLN A 4 -17.15 8.24 -16.70
CA GLN A 4 -16.91 7.80 -15.32
C GLN A 4 -15.42 7.55 -15.06
N GLU A 5 -14.76 6.88 -16.00
CA GLU A 5 -13.32 6.63 -15.97
C GLU A 5 -12.52 7.95 -15.99
N PHE A 6 -12.94 8.90 -16.82
CA PHE A 6 -12.37 10.25 -16.83
C PHE A 6 -12.53 10.95 -15.48
N LEU A 7 -13.70 10.91 -14.86
CA LEU A 7 -13.92 11.56 -13.56
C LEU A 7 -13.13 10.91 -12.44
N ALA A 8 -13.03 9.59 -12.42
CA ALA A 8 -12.27 8.86 -11.41
C ALA A 8 -10.77 9.17 -11.47
N GLY A 9 -10.18 9.28 -12.67
CA GLY A 9 -8.76 9.59 -12.85
C GLY A 9 -8.46 11.08 -13.12
N PHE A 10 -9.45 11.97 -12.95
CA PHE A 10 -9.25 13.38 -13.31
C PHE A 10 -8.20 14.07 -12.45
N SER A 11 -8.14 13.76 -11.15
CA SER A 11 -7.15 14.34 -10.23
C SER A 11 -5.73 14.00 -10.67
N ASP A 12 -5.45 12.74 -10.98
CA ASP A 12 -4.13 12.31 -11.46
C ASP A 12 -3.76 12.95 -12.81
N PHE A 13 -4.75 13.11 -13.69
CA PHE A 13 -4.58 13.83 -14.95
C PHE A 13 -4.26 15.31 -14.72
N HIS A 14 -4.99 15.97 -13.82
CA HIS A 14 -4.84 17.39 -13.48
C HIS A 14 -3.49 17.65 -12.77
N ASP A 15 -3.06 16.74 -11.90
CA ASP A 15 -1.82 16.85 -11.13
C ASP A 15 -0.58 16.36 -11.91
N GLY A 16 -0.78 15.85 -13.13
CA GLY A 16 0.29 15.48 -14.05
C GLY A 16 1.00 14.16 -13.69
N VAL A 17 0.35 13.30 -12.91
CA VAL A 17 0.90 12.03 -12.40
C VAL A 17 0.81 10.91 -13.45
N LEU A 18 -0.17 10.97 -14.36
CA LEU A 18 -0.42 9.93 -15.37
C LEU A 18 0.73 9.75 -16.37
N GLY A 19 0.81 8.58 -17.03
CA GLY A 19 1.72 8.34 -18.15
C GLY A 19 1.35 9.13 -19.42
N PRO A 20 2.25 9.21 -20.42
CA PRO A 20 2.00 9.98 -21.65
C PRO A 20 0.79 9.48 -22.46
N ASP A 21 0.61 8.16 -22.57
CA ASP A 21 -0.49 7.57 -23.34
C ASP A 21 -1.85 7.80 -22.68
N GLU A 22 -1.90 7.67 -21.35
CA GLU A 22 -3.10 7.95 -20.56
C GLU A 22 -3.46 9.43 -20.64
N ARG A 23 -2.49 10.34 -20.48
CA ARG A 23 -2.71 11.79 -20.66
C ARG A 23 -3.29 12.11 -22.04
N ALA A 24 -2.77 11.49 -23.11
CA ALA A 24 -3.29 11.69 -24.45
C ALA A 24 -4.74 11.19 -24.59
N SER A 25 -5.06 10.06 -23.97
CA SER A 25 -6.43 9.53 -23.90
C SER A 25 -7.37 10.52 -23.18
N PHE A 26 -6.94 11.10 -22.06
CA PHE A 26 -7.72 12.06 -21.26
C PHE A 26 -7.93 13.37 -22.02
N ALA A 27 -6.88 13.88 -22.66
CA ALA A 27 -6.96 15.07 -23.52
C ALA A 27 -7.93 14.87 -24.68
N ARG A 28 -7.91 13.70 -25.32
CA ARG A 28 -8.86 13.35 -26.40
C ARG A 28 -10.29 13.31 -25.90
N HIS A 29 -10.54 12.70 -24.73
CA HIS A 29 -11.88 12.65 -24.16
C HIS A 29 -12.40 14.05 -23.82
N ARG A 30 -11.57 14.90 -23.19
CA ARG A 30 -11.89 16.31 -22.91
C ARG A 30 -12.25 17.06 -24.19
N ALA A 31 -11.50 16.89 -25.27
CA ALA A 31 -11.81 17.55 -26.54
C ALA A 31 -13.14 17.11 -27.15
N SER A 32 -13.55 15.84 -26.93
CA SER A 32 -14.77 15.26 -27.50
C SER A 32 -16.03 15.39 -26.64
N CYS A 33 -15.90 15.60 -25.33
CA CYS A 33 -17.02 15.54 -24.37
C CYS A 33 -17.24 16.89 -23.67
N CYS A 34 -18.32 17.58 -24.04
CA CYS A 34 -18.67 18.89 -23.48
C CYS A 34 -18.93 18.88 -21.96
N ARG A 35 -19.40 17.76 -21.40
CA ARG A 35 -19.65 17.61 -19.96
C ARG A 35 -18.34 17.54 -19.17
N CYS A 36 -17.43 16.68 -19.61
CA CYS A 36 -16.13 16.49 -18.96
C CYS A 36 -15.23 17.72 -19.12
N ASP A 37 -15.31 18.40 -20.26
CA ASP A 37 -14.63 19.68 -20.48
C ASP A 37 -15.18 20.83 -19.61
N ARG A 38 -16.50 20.88 -19.41
CA ARG A 38 -17.10 21.80 -18.42
C ARG A 38 -16.61 21.51 -17.01
N TYR A 39 -16.60 20.24 -16.61
CA TYR A 39 -16.11 19.84 -15.29
C TYR A 39 -14.64 20.26 -15.10
N ALA A 40 -13.77 19.95 -16.06
CA ALA A 40 -12.36 20.33 -16.00
C ALA A 40 -12.17 21.84 -15.84
N ARG A 41 -12.89 22.66 -16.61
CA ARG A 41 -12.84 24.13 -16.48
C ARG A 41 -13.26 24.63 -15.10
N VAL A 42 -14.29 24.03 -14.50
CA VAL A 42 -14.78 24.45 -13.17
C VAL A 42 -13.71 24.17 -12.13
N VAL A 43 -13.10 22.98 -12.13
CA VAL A 43 -12.03 22.60 -11.19
C VAL A 43 -10.78 23.47 -11.40
N GLU A 44 -10.36 23.68 -12.65
CA GLU A 44 -9.22 24.55 -12.97
C GLU A 44 -9.47 26.01 -12.56
N ARG A 45 -10.72 26.47 -12.63
CA ARG A 45 -11.10 27.82 -12.18
C ARG A 45 -11.15 27.91 -10.66
N SER A 46 -11.70 26.92 -9.95
CA SER A 46 -11.72 26.94 -8.48
C SER A 46 -10.31 26.95 -7.91
N GLY A 47 -9.38 26.16 -8.48
CA GLY A 47 -7.98 26.18 -8.09
C GLY A 47 -7.29 27.54 -8.31
N ARG A 48 -7.69 28.29 -9.36
CA ARG A 48 -7.22 29.67 -9.55
C ARG A 48 -7.76 30.62 -8.49
N VAL A 49 -9.07 30.59 -8.23
CA VAL A 49 -9.69 31.42 -7.19
C VAL A 49 -9.00 31.21 -5.83
N VAL A 50 -8.74 29.95 -5.45
CA VAL A 50 -8.04 29.64 -4.19
C VAL A 50 -6.62 30.19 -4.17
N ARG A 51 -5.90 30.15 -5.29
CA ARG A 51 -4.53 30.71 -5.39
C ARG A 51 -4.51 32.24 -5.38
N ASP A 52 -5.58 32.88 -5.82
CA ASP A 52 -5.72 34.33 -5.86
C ASP A 52 -6.12 34.92 -4.48
N LEU A 53 -6.43 34.09 -3.49
CA LEU A 53 -6.67 34.55 -2.13
C LEU A 53 -5.39 35.21 -1.55
N PRO A 54 -5.54 36.22 -0.67
CA PRO A 54 -4.41 36.86 -0.02
C PRO A 54 -3.55 35.81 0.69
N HIS A 55 -2.24 35.93 0.56
CA HIS A 55 -1.32 35.01 1.19
C HIS A 55 -1.43 35.15 2.71
N LEU A 56 -1.93 34.12 3.40
CA LEU A 56 -1.90 34.07 4.86
C LEU A 56 -0.46 33.77 5.29
N GLU A 57 0.24 34.78 5.80
CA GLU A 57 1.52 34.53 6.46
C GLU A 57 1.29 33.72 7.74
N ALA A 58 1.93 32.57 7.81
CA ALA A 58 1.92 31.76 9.02
C ALA A 58 2.65 32.51 10.15
N THR A 59 2.07 32.49 11.37
CA THR A 59 2.70 33.13 12.52
C THR A 59 4.11 32.57 12.78
N PRO A 60 5.05 33.38 13.29
CA PRO A 60 6.41 32.90 13.59
C PRO A 60 6.43 31.68 14.52
N GLU A 61 5.51 31.64 15.49
CA GLU A 61 5.35 30.50 16.40
C GLU A 61 4.89 29.24 15.67
N PHE A 62 3.94 29.35 14.74
CA PHE A 62 3.52 28.21 13.92
C PHE A 62 4.67 27.67 13.08
N ARG A 63 5.43 28.56 12.42
CA ARG A 63 6.59 28.17 11.62
C ARG A 63 7.64 27.45 12.47
N ALA A 64 7.96 27.99 13.65
CA ALA A 64 8.92 27.36 14.56
C ALA A 64 8.46 25.95 14.99
N ARG A 65 7.20 25.80 15.39
CA ARG A 65 6.62 24.48 15.75
C ARG A 65 6.62 23.51 14.58
N LEU A 66 6.29 23.97 13.37
CA LEU A 66 6.30 23.16 12.16
C LEU A 66 7.72 22.67 11.84
N HIS A 67 8.71 23.57 11.88
CA HIS A 67 10.10 23.20 11.65
C HIS A 67 10.61 22.18 12.67
N ALA A 68 10.27 22.37 13.95
CA ALA A 68 10.62 21.41 15.00
C ALA A 68 10.04 20.03 14.70
N ARG A 69 8.75 19.94 14.36
CA ARG A 69 8.09 18.66 14.01
C ARG A 69 8.70 17.99 12.77
N LEU A 70 8.90 18.74 11.70
CA LEU A 70 9.53 18.22 10.49
C LEU A 70 10.96 17.73 10.75
N SER A 71 11.69 18.39 11.65
CA SER A 71 13.05 17.96 12.01
C SER A 71 13.06 16.65 12.80
N GLU A 72 12.10 16.48 13.71
CA GLU A 72 11.89 15.28 14.51
C GLU A 72 11.55 14.07 13.62
N GLU A 73 10.57 14.22 12.71
CA GLU A 73 10.21 13.17 11.77
C GLU A 73 11.36 12.79 10.83
N ARG A 74 12.10 13.77 10.33
CA ARG A 74 13.30 13.52 9.51
C ARG A 74 14.39 12.80 10.31
N ALA A 75 14.53 13.08 11.61
CA ALA A 75 15.47 12.37 12.47
C ALA A 75 15.04 10.91 12.67
N LEU A 76 13.76 10.68 13.01
CA LEU A 76 13.19 9.33 13.16
C LEU A 76 13.29 8.51 11.87
N ASN A 77 12.96 9.10 10.72
CA ASN A 77 13.06 8.41 9.43
C ASN A 77 14.52 8.12 9.06
N ARG A 78 15.46 9.00 9.39
CA ARG A 78 16.90 8.73 9.23
C ARG A 78 17.38 7.59 10.12
N LEU A 79 16.94 7.55 11.38
CA LEU A 79 17.24 6.45 12.29
C LEU A 79 16.66 5.13 11.77
N ALA A 80 15.39 5.11 11.35
CA ALA A 80 14.73 3.93 10.77
C ALA A 80 15.41 3.43 9.49
N ARG A 81 15.89 4.34 8.62
CA ARG A 81 16.68 3.95 7.44
C ARG A 81 18.08 3.46 7.80
N SER A 82 18.71 4.05 8.82
CA SER A 82 20.02 3.59 9.30
C SER A 82 19.96 2.22 9.98
N SER A 83 18.84 1.88 10.66
CA SER A 83 18.65 0.53 11.22
C SER A 83 18.32 -0.52 10.14
N GLN A 84 17.74 -0.11 9.00
CA GLN A 84 17.68 -0.93 7.78
C GLN A 84 19.00 -0.97 7.00
N GLY A 85 19.95 -0.10 7.36
CA GLY A 85 21.26 0.03 6.75
C GLY A 85 22.29 -0.89 7.38
N SER A 86 22.09 -2.20 7.27
CA SER A 86 23.22 -3.13 7.22
C SER A 86 22.89 -4.33 6.35
N VAL A 87 22.68 -4.06 5.06
CA VAL A 87 22.63 -5.09 4.00
C VAL A 87 23.90 -5.97 4.02
N ALA A 88 25.00 -5.45 4.58
CA ALA A 88 26.23 -6.20 4.81
C ALA A 88 26.10 -7.32 5.86
N THR A 89 25.28 -7.16 6.91
CA THR A 89 25.15 -8.20 7.96
C THR A 89 24.16 -9.30 7.58
N THR A 90 23.12 -9.00 6.81
CA THR A 90 22.15 -10.01 6.38
C THR A 90 22.74 -10.97 5.33
N GLY A 91 23.56 -10.47 4.41
CA GLY A 91 24.27 -11.31 3.43
C GLY A 91 25.27 -12.26 4.09
N ALA A 92 25.98 -11.80 5.12
CA ALA A 92 26.94 -12.62 5.87
C ALA A 92 26.25 -13.77 6.62
N LEU A 93 25.12 -13.52 7.29
CA LEU A 93 24.35 -14.55 8.00
C LEU A 93 23.74 -15.58 7.05
N ALA A 94 23.21 -15.14 5.90
CA ALA A 94 22.69 -16.04 4.87
C ALA A 94 23.80 -16.93 4.29
N GLY A 95 24.99 -16.38 4.04
CA GLY A 95 26.15 -17.14 3.58
C GLY A 95 26.56 -18.23 4.57
N VAL A 96 26.63 -17.91 5.86
CA VAL A 96 26.95 -18.91 6.92
C VAL A 96 25.88 -20.01 6.97
N ALA A 97 24.60 -19.66 6.90
CA ALA A 97 23.51 -20.64 6.91
C ALA A 97 23.59 -21.61 5.71
N VAL A 98 23.87 -21.11 4.51
CA VAL A 98 24.03 -21.94 3.30
C VAL A 98 25.21 -22.91 3.44
N VAL A 99 26.35 -22.45 3.95
CA VAL A 99 27.53 -23.31 4.19
C VAL A 99 27.22 -24.43 5.18
N LEU A 100 26.49 -24.14 6.26
CA LEU A 100 26.08 -25.14 7.24
C LEU A 100 25.13 -26.18 6.65
N VAL A 101 24.19 -25.77 5.79
CA VAL A 101 23.28 -26.69 5.10
C VAL A 101 24.05 -27.61 4.15
N ILE A 102 25.02 -27.08 3.41
CA ILE A 102 25.88 -27.88 2.50
C ILE A 102 26.69 -28.91 3.31
N LEU A 103 27.29 -28.50 4.43
CA LEU A 103 28.07 -29.39 5.29
C LEU A 103 27.19 -30.49 5.92
N ALA A 104 25.96 -30.16 6.32
CA ALA A 104 25.02 -31.13 6.89
C ALA A 104 24.57 -32.20 5.89
N TRP A 105 24.62 -31.93 4.59
CA TRP A 105 24.23 -32.86 3.51
C TRP A 105 25.40 -33.64 2.91
N LEU A 106 26.63 -33.36 3.34
CA LEU A 106 27.82 -34.09 2.90
C LEU A 106 27.79 -35.61 3.20
N PRO A 107 27.33 -36.09 4.39
CA PRO A 107 27.30 -37.52 4.67
C PRO A 107 26.19 -38.27 3.93
N THR A 108 25.09 -37.60 3.54
CA THR A 108 24.02 -38.19 2.73
C THR A 108 24.40 -38.40 1.27
N LEU A 109 25.42 -37.68 0.78
CA LEU A 109 25.93 -37.82 -0.59
C LEU A 109 27.08 -38.82 -0.69
N GLN A 110 27.55 -39.42 0.42
CA GLN A 110 28.48 -40.54 0.34
C GLN A 110 27.68 -41.82 0.03
N PRO A 111 27.82 -42.41 -1.16
CA PRO A 111 27.22 -43.70 -1.44
C PRO A 111 27.94 -44.73 -0.56
N VAL A 112 27.28 -45.15 0.52
CA VAL A 112 27.64 -46.36 1.25
C VAL A 112 27.31 -47.52 0.30
N VAL A 113 28.33 -48.02 -0.39
CA VAL A 113 28.21 -49.14 -1.34
C VAL A 113 28.01 -50.41 -0.51
N VAL A 114 26.76 -50.73 -0.20
CA VAL A 114 26.37 -52.04 0.33
C VAL A 114 25.85 -52.83 -0.86
N ASP A 115 26.67 -53.78 -1.31
CA ASP A 115 26.34 -54.68 -2.41
C ASP A 115 25.34 -55.72 -1.89
N VAL A 116 24.04 -55.46 -2.08
CA VAL A 116 22.96 -56.39 -1.74
C VAL A 116 22.37 -56.96 -3.01
N THR A 117 22.70 -58.21 -3.30
CA THR A 117 22.15 -58.98 -4.42
C THR A 117 20.71 -59.41 -4.10
N LEU A 118 19.71 -58.82 -4.77
CA LEU A 118 18.30 -59.23 -4.65
C LEU A 118 17.82 -60.00 -5.89
N PRO A 119 17.02 -61.08 -5.73
CA PRO A 119 16.44 -61.82 -6.85
C PRO A 119 15.23 -61.11 -7.45
N ALA A 120 15.01 -61.31 -8.76
CA ALA A 120 14.03 -60.57 -9.55
C ALA A 120 12.57 -60.84 -9.15
N ILE A 121 11.84 -59.77 -8.83
CA ILE A 121 10.39 -59.79 -8.59
C ILE A 121 9.68 -59.36 -9.89
N ALA A 122 8.79 -60.21 -10.40
CA ALA A 122 7.96 -59.93 -11.57
C ALA A 122 6.78 -59.00 -11.21
N ALA A 123 6.61 -57.91 -11.96
CA ALA A 123 5.58 -56.90 -11.72
C ALA A 123 4.22 -57.32 -12.32
N VAL A 124 3.15 -57.22 -11.53
CA VAL A 124 1.75 -57.31 -11.97
C VAL A 124 1.20 -55.89 -12.19
N PRO A 125 0.52 -55.59 -13.32
CA PRO A 125 0.05 -54.23 -13.61
C PRO A 125 -1.21 -53.85 -12.80
N PRO A 126 -1.32 -52.59 -12.30
CA PRO A 126 -2.47 -52.15 -11.51
C PRO A 126 -3.66 -51.65 -12.36
N THR A 127 -4.86 -52.07 -11.97
CA THR A 127 -6.15 -51.59 -12.51
C THR A 127 -6.44 -50.15 -12.04
N ARG A 128 -6.69 -49.22 -12.98
CA ARG A 128 -7.06 -47.83 -12.67
C ARG A 128 -8.56 -47.69 -12.38
N PRO A 129 -8.98 -47.11 -11.24
CA PRO A 129 -10.36 -46.69 -11.04
C PRO A 129 -10.63 -45.33 -11.72
N GLN A 130 -11.80 -45.19 -12.36
CA GLN A 130 -12.22 -43.95 -13.01
C GLN A 130 -12.80 -42.94 -12.01
N PRO A 131 -12.46 -41.65 -12.10
CA PRO A 131 -13.03 -40.61 -11.25
C PRO A 131 -14.42 -40.17 -11.77
N ARG A 132 -15.39 -40.09 -10.86
CA ARG A 132 -16.70 -39.45 -11.12
C ARG A 132 -16.59 -37.95 -10.81
N LEU A 133 -16.85 -37.12 -11.81
CA LEU A 133 -17.00 -35.67 -11.65
C LEU A 133 -18.36 -35.35 -11.01
N ARG A 134 -18.34 -34.65 -9.86
CA ARG A 134 -19.53 -33.98 -9.30
C ARG A 134 -19.48 -32.50 -9.68
N LEU A 135 -20.50 -32.05 -10.39
CA LEU A 135 -20.75 -30.63 -10.66
C LEU A 135 -21.49 -30.04 -9.44
N GLY A 136 -20.81 -29.20 -8.66
CA GLY A 136 -21.43 -28.46 -7.56
C GLY A 136 -21.80 -27.06 -8.03
N SER A 137 -23.09 -26.71 -7.97
CA SER A 137 -23.59 -25.35 -8.13
C SER A 137 -23.62 -24.65 -6.78
N THR A 138 -22.74 -23.66 -6.56
CA THR A 138 -22.86 -22.73 -5.43
C THR A 138 -23.59 -21.47 -5.88
N PRO A 139 -24.61 -20.98 -5.15
CA PRO A 139 -25.22 -19.70 -5.44
C PRO A 139 -24.32 -18.56 -4.93
N PHE A 140 -24.07 -17.58 -5.80
CA PHE A 140 -23.37 -16.34 -5.50
C PHE A 140 -24.32 -15.36 -4.79
N PRO A 141 -24.04 -14.91 -3.55
CA PRO A 141 -24.87 -13.91 -2.89
C PRO A 141 -24.42 -12.52 -3.35
N GLY A 142 -24.94 -12.08 -4.50
CA GLY A 142 -24.72 -10.76 -5.06
C GLY A 142 -26.04 -10.04 -5.30
N GLY A 143 -26.74 -9.69 -4.22
CA GLY A 143 -28.03 -9.01 -4.29
C GLY A 143 -28.27 -8.18 -3.04
N ALA A 144 -27.50 -7.10 -2.86
CA ALA A 144 -27.78 -6.09 -1.86
C ALA A 144 -27.63 -4.71 -2.52
N GLY A 145 -28.73 -3.96 -2.47
CA GLY A 145 -28.85 -2.61 -3.00
C GLY A 145 -27.83 -1.64 -2.42
N LEU A 146 -27.60 -0.57 -3.17
CA LEU A 146 -26.79 0.57 -2.74
C LEU A 146 -27.35 1.12 -1.42
N PRO A 147 -26.57 1.19 -0.33
CA PRO A 147 -27.03 1.79 0.90
C PRO A 147 -27.11 3.32 0.74
N GLY A 148 -28.14 3.93 1.32
CA GLY A 148 -28.44 5.37 1.30
C GLY A 148 -27.44 6.23 2.10
N VAL A 149 -26.14 6.06 1.86
CA VAL A 149 -25.01 6.70 2.56
C VAL A 149 -24.69 8.09 1.99
N LEU A 150 -25.65 8.75 1.32
CA LEU A 150 -25.40 10.02 0.62
C LEU A 150 -26.22 11.22 1.15
N ALA A 151 -27.00 11.03 2.21
CA ALA A 151 -27.71 12.11 2.91
C ALA A 151 -27.70 11.68 4.39
N ASP A 152 -27.00 12.30 5.34
CA ASP A 152 -26.75 13.73 5.56
C ASP A 152 -25.41 13.99 6.29
N ASP A 153 -24.54 12.99 6.44
CA ASP A 153 -23.35 13.05 7.33
C ASP A 153 -22.01 13.27 6.63
N PHE A 154 -21.98 13.34 5.30
CA PHE A 154 -20.72 13.33 4.53
C PHE A 154 -19.76 14.49 4.86
N TRP A 155 -20.28 15.66 5.21
CA TRP A 155 -19.48 16.86 5.50
C TRP A 155 -19.34 17.17 6.99
N GLY A 156 -20.17 16.60 7.86
CA GLY A 156 -20.08 16.82 9.31
C GLY A 156 -18.81 16.18 9.90
N ASP A 157 -18.37 15.07 9.29
CA ASP A 157 -17.25 14.27 9.73
C ASP A 157 -15.98 14.47 8.88
N ALA A 158 -15.91 15.55 8.09
CA ALA A 158 -14.74 15.85 7.25
C ALA A 158 -13.45 15.98 8.07
N ASN A 159 -13.55 16.45 9.32
CA ASN A 159 -12.40 16.55 10.22
C ASN A 159 -11.97 15.18 10.76
N ALA A 160 -12.91 14.26 11.03
CA ALA A 160 -12.56 12.90 11.43
C ALA A 160 -12.00 12.09 10.25
N LEU A 161 -12.53 12.27 9.05
CA LEU A 161 -11.96 11.68 7.83
C LEU A 161 -10.56 12.25 7.54
N LEU A 162 -10.33 13.54 7.75
CA LEU A 162 -8.98 14.12 7.70
C LEU A 162 -8.07 13.46 8.75
N HIS A 163 -8.57 13.20 9.95
CA HIS A 163 -7.83 12.53 11.01
C HIS A 163 -7.56 11.04 10.72
N GLU A 164 -8.49 10.33 10.08
CA GLU A 164 -8.37 8.92 9.73
C GLU A 164 -7.38 8.70 8.58
N TYR A 165 -7.31 9.63 7.62
CA TYR A 165 -6.33 9.60 6.54
C TYR A 165 -5.01 10.32 6.86
N SER A 166 -4.98 11.22 7.86
CA SER A 166 -3.73 11.75 8.40
C SER A 166 -3.20 10.79 9.47
N SER A 167 -2.27 9.92 9.09
CA SER A 167 -1.58 8.97 9.99
C SER A 167 -0.73 9.62 11.09
N VAL A 168 -0.95 10.90 11.41
CA VAL A 168 -0.15 11.74 12.30
C VAL A 168 -0.75 11.83 13.72
N ALA A 169 -2.00 11.40 13.94
CA ALA A 169 -2.68 11.57 15.23
C ALA A 169 -2.40 10.49 16.30
N GLY A 170 -1.72 9.39 15.96
CA GLY A 170 -1.51 8.24 16.85
C GLY A 170 -0.56 8.45 18.05
N TYR A 171 0.15 9.58 18.13
CA TYR A 171 1.19 9.78 19.15
C TYR A 171 0.77 10.68 20.33
N ARG A 172 -0.38 11.38 20.24
CA ARG A 172 -0.72 12.45 21.20
C ARG A 172 -1.15 11.98 22.60
N THR A 173 -1.45 10.71 22.81
CA THR A 173 -2.01 10.24 24.09
C THR A 173 -0.98 9.72 25.09
N THR A 174 0.23 9.34 24.66
CA THR A 174 1.21 8.72 25.59
C THR A 174 2.13 9.72 26.28
N THR A 175 2.36 10.91 25.72
CA THR A 175 3.28 11.90 26.33
C THR A 175 2.64 12.80 27.37
N ALA A 176 1.31 13.01 27.34
CA ALA A 176 0.62 13.86 28.31
C ALA A 176 0.51 13.22 29.71
N LEU A 177 0.61 11.89 29.83
CA LEU A 177 0.61 11.21 31.13
C LEU A 177 2.01 11.07 31.75
N ALA A 178 3.08 11.20 30.97
CA ALA A 178 4.46 11.12 31.48
C ALA A 178 4.94 12.43 32.12
N VAL A 179 4.47 13.59 31.66
CA VAL A 179 4.91 14.90 32.20
C VAL A 179 4.23 15.23 33.54
N ARG A 180 3.06 14.67 33.84
CA ARG A 180 2.35 14.94 35.11
C ARG A 180 2.82 14.05 36.28
N ALA A 181 3.62 13.01 36.01
CA ALA A 181 4.22 12.15 37.04
C ALA A 181 5.61 12.63 37.50
N ALA A 182 6.26 13.54 36.77
CA ALA A 182 7.60 14.04 37.08
C ALA A 182 7.62 15.37 37.86
N SER A 183 6.44 15.93 38.19
CA SER A 183 6.30 17.20 38.93
C SER A 183 5.82 17.02 40.38
N PHE A 184 5.92 15.80 40.91
CA PHE A 184 5.69 15.49 42.33
C PHE A 184 6.82 14.60 42.85
N GLN A 185 8.04 15.14 42.93
CA GLN A 185 9.06 14.69 43.86
C GLN A 185 10.00 15.83 44.23
#